data_AF-A0A1X1EZ83-F1
#
_entry.id   AF-A0A1X1EZ83-F1
#
_cell.length_a   1.000
_cell.length_b   1.000
_cell.length_c   1.000
_cell.angle_alpha   90.00
_cell.angle_beta   90.00
_cell.angle_gamma   90.00
#
_symmetry.space_group_name_H-M   'P 1'
#
loop_
_entity.id
_entity.type
_entity.pdbx_description
1 polymer ?
#
loop_
_entity_poly.entity_id
_entity_poly.type
_entity_poly.pdbx_seq_one_letter_code
_entity_poly.pdbx_strand_id
1 'polypeptide(L)' 'MSVLPVFVVFGLSFPPIFIELIVSLALFWLVKRVLTPSGLYDLVWHPALFNTALYCCVFYLVSRLFV' A
#
# COMPACT_ATOMS: atom_id res chain seq x y z
N MET A 1 -7.94 17.50 2.68
CA MET A 1 -8.28 17.70 1.25
C MET A 1 -7.17 17.03 0.50
N SER A 2 -7.47 16.07 -0.38
CA SER A 2 -6.44 15.30 -1.09
C SER A 2 -5.44 16.24 -1.74
N VAL A 3 -4.16 16.14 -1.38
CA VAL A 3 -3.12 17.07 -1.82
C VAL A 3 -2.73 16.88 -3.29
N LEU A 4 -3.05 15.71 -3.84
CA LEU A 4 -2.69 15.31 -5.20
C LEU A 4 -3.82 15.64 -6.19
N PRO A 5 -3.52 16.28 -7.34
CA PRO A 5 -4.49 16.51 -8.40
C PRO A 5 -4.76 15.23 -9.20
N VAL A 6 -5.91 15.19 -9.89
CA VAL A 6 -6.17 14.21 -10.96
C VAL A 6 -5.13 14.44 -12.06
N PHE A 7 -4.50 13.37 -12.56
CA PHE A 7 -3.52 13.46 -13.64
C PHE A 7 -3.97 12.65 -14.86
N VAL A 8 -3.54 13.07 -16.04
CA VAL A 8 -3.97 12.51 -17.34
C VAL A 8 -2.77 12.01 -18.11
N VAL A 9 -2.82 10.76 -18.57
CA VAL A 9 -1.75 10.13 -19.36
C VAL A 9 -2.38 9.49 -20.60
N PHE A 10 -1.94 9.87 -21.80
CA PHE A 10 -2.50 9.39 -23.08
C PHE A 10 -4.04 9.52 -23.20
N GLY A 11 -4.63 10.54 -22.57
CA GLY A 11 -6.09 10.74 -22.55
C GLY A 11 -6.83 9.93 -21.48
N LEU A 12 -6.15 9.04 -20.75
CA LEU A 12 -6.70 8.35 -19.57
C LEU A 12 -6.53 9.22 -18.33
N SER A 13 -7.63 9.45 -17.61
CA SER A 13 -7.62 10.21 -16.35
C SER A 13 -7.48 9.26 -15.16
N PHE A 14 -6.48 9.51 -14.31
CA PHE A 14 -6.19 8.73 -13.12
C PHE A 14 -6.54 9.53 -11.86
N PRO A 15 -7.41 9.01 -10.98
CA PRO A 15 -7.70 9.67 -9.71
C PRO A 15 -6.47 9.69 -8.79
N PRO A 16 -6.38 10.65 -7.86
CA PRO A 16 -5.27 10.76 -6.89
C PRO A 16 -4.98 9.47 -6.12
N ILE A 17 -6.04 8.70 -5.79
CA ILE A 17 -5.94 7.43 -5.07
C ILE A 17 -5.10 6.38 -5.79
N PHE A 18 -4.94 6.50 -7.12
CA PHE A 18 -4.09 5.61 -7.89
C PHE A 18 -2.61 5.74 -7.49
N ILE A 19 -2.16 6.97 -7.20
CA ILE A 19 -0.80 7.22 -6.71
C ILE A 19 -0.66 6.65 -5.30
N GLU A 20 -1.64 6.88 -4.43
CA GLU A 20 -1.64 6.34 -3.06
C GLU A 20 -1.56 4.80 -3.09
N LEU A 21 -2.28 4.13 -4.00
CA LEU A 21 -2.21 2.70 -4.20
C LEU A 21 -0.81 2.24 -4.63
N ILE A 22 -0.20 2.89 -5.63
CA ILE A 22 1.16 2.55 -6.08
C ILE A 22 2.19 2.72 -4.94
N VAL A 23 2.12 3.83 -4.21
CA VAL A 23 3.02 4.11 -3.08
C VAL A 23 2.83 3.08 -1.97
N SER A 24 1.57 2.76 -1.63
CA SER A 24 1.26 1.74 -0.63
C SER A 24 1.75 0.34 -1.04
N LEU A 25 1.68 -0.01 -2.33
CA LEU A 25 2.19 -1.27 -2.86
C LEU A 25 3.72 -1.34 -2.78
N ALA A 26 4.43 -0.26 -3.12
CA ALA A 26 5.88 -0.18 -3.00
C ALA A 26 6.33 -0.33 -1.53
N LEU A 27 5.67 0.37 -0.61
CA LEU A 27 5.93 0.26 0.83
C LEU A 27 5.59 -1.14 1.37
N PHE A 28 4.46 -1.70 0.97
CA PHE A 28 4.07 -3.06 1.34
C PHE A 28 5.12 -4.09 0.91
N TRP A 29 5.69 -3.94 -0.29
CA TRP A 29 6.74 -4.83 -0.76
C TRP A 29 8.02 -4.72 0.08
N LEU A 30 8.38 -3.50 0.49
CA LEU A 30 9.51 -3.24 1.39
C LEU A 30 9.28 -3.87 2.76
N VAL A 31 8.12 -3.64 3.37
CA VAL A 31 7.73 -4.23 4.65
C VAL A 31 7.73 -5.75 4.56
N LYS A 32 7.12 -6.34 3.52
CA LYS A 32 7.14 -7.78 3.28
C LYS A 32 8.56 -8.33 3.18
N ARG A 33 9.47 -7.63 2.49
CA ARG A 33 10.87 -8.05 2.37
C ARG A 33 11.60 -8.08 3.71
N VAL A 34 11.23 -7.21 4.65
CA VAL A 34 11.78 -7.19 6.02
C VAL A 34 11.13 -8.26 6.91
N LEU A 35 9.83 -8.51 6.75
CA LEU A 35 9.10 -9.52 7.55
C LEU A 35 9.34 -10.96 7.09
N THR A 36 9.70 -11.18 5.82
CA THR A 36 9.98 -12.53 5.29
C THR A 36 11.14 -13.22 6.03
N PRO A 37 12.32 -12.60 6.22
CA PRO A 37 13.42 -13.23 6.96
C PRO A 37 13.23 -13.27 8.47
N SER A 38 12.25 -12.56 9.04
CA SER A 38 12.07 -12.49 10.50
C SER A 38 11.29 -13.67 11.10
N GLY A 39 10.85 -14.65 10.28
CA GLY A 39 10.07 -15.80 10.74
C GLY A 39 8.67 -15.47 11.25
N LEU A 40 8.24 -14.20 11.15
CA LEU A 40 6.92 -13.77 11.63
C LEU A 40 5.77 -14.43 10.85
N TYR A 41 6.01 -14.76 9.58
CA TYR A 41 5.03 -15.47 8.76
C TYR A 41 4.73 -16.89 9.27
N ASP A 42 5.67 -17.52 9.98
CA ASP A 42 5.49 -18.88 10.53
C ASP A 42 4.58 -18.90 11.77
N LEU A 43 4.42 -17.75 12.45
CA LEU A 43 3.51 -17.59 13.59
C LEU A 43 2.06 -17.35 13.16
N VAL A 44 1.84 -16.99 11.89
CA VAL A 44 0.53 -16.56 11.41
C VAL A 44 -0.19 -17.71 10.70
N TRP A 45 -1.41 -18.01 11.16
CA TRP A 45 -2.21 -19.12 10.63
C TRP A 45 -2.48 -19.03 9.12
N HIS A 46 -2.81 -17.83 8.61
CA HIS A 46 -3.10 -17.61 7.19
C HIS A 46 -2.29 -16.44 6.62
N PRO A 47 -1.18 -16.71 5.90
CA PRO A 47 -0.29 -15.65 5.40
C PRO A 47 -0.98 -14.72 4.39
N ALA A 48 -1.98 -15.20 3.66
CA ALA A 48 -2.76 -14.40 2.72
C ALA A 48 -3.59 -13.31 3.43
N LEU A 49 -4.33 -13.65 4.50
CA LEU A 49 -5.14 -12.67 5.24
C LEU A 49 -4.25 -11.62 5.92
N PHE A 50 -3.10 -12.04 6.45
CA PHE A 50 -2.14 -11.13 7.06
C PHE A 50 -1.56 -10.13 6.07
N ASN A 51 -1.20 -10.58 4.87
CA ASN A 51 -0.74 -9.68 3.81
C ASN A 51 -1.79 -8.63 3.45
N THR A 52 -3.06 -9.02 3.35
CA THR A 52 -4.15 -8.08 3.09
C THR A 52 -4.31 -7.06 4.22
N ALA A 53 -4.31 -7.50 5.48
CA ALA A 53 -4.41 -6.60 6.63
C ALA A 53 -3.22 -5.64 6.69
N LEU A 54 -2.01 -6.13 6.46
CA LEU A 54 -0.80 -5.32 6.44
C LEU A 54 -0.85 -4.28 5.31
N TYR A 55 -1.28 -4.68 4.11
CA TYR A 55 -1.49 -3.74 3.01
C TYR A 55 -2.52 -2.65 3.36
N CYS A 56 -3.65 -3.01 3.98
CA CYS A 56 -4.65 -2.05 4.44
C CYS A 56 -4.07 -1.05 5.46
N CYS A 57 -3.25 -1.52 6.42
CA CYS A 57 -2.59 -0.64 7.38
C CYS A 57 -1.61 0.33 6.69
N VAL A 58 -0.81 -0.17 5.75
CA VAL A 58 0.13 0.67 4.97
C VAL A 58 -0.64 1.68 4.12
N PHE A 59 -1.69 1.26 3.43
CA PHE A 59 -2.55 2.13 2.64
C PHE A 59 -3.20 3.22 3.50
N TYR A 60 -3.69 2.88 4.69
CA TYR A 60 -4.23 3.87 5.64
C TYR A 60 -3.19 4.90 6.06
N LEU A 61 -1.96 4.46 6.39
CA LEU A 61 -0.86 5.37 6.74
C LEU A 61 -0.50 6.30 5.58
N VAL A 62 -0.40 5.75 4.36
CA VAL A 62 -0.15 6.53 3.15
C VAL A 62 -1.28 7.55 2.95
N SER A 63 -2.53 7.12 2.99
CA SER A 63 -3.67 8.02 2.79
C SER A 63 -3.73 9.14 3.84
N ARG A 64 -3.41 8.84 5.10
CA ARG A 64 -3.29 9.85 6.17
C ARG A 64 -2.16 10.88 5.94
N LEU A 65 -1.14 10.56 5.16
CA LEU A 65 -0.08 11.50 4.80
C LEU A 65 -0.46 12.39 3.59
N PHE A 66 -1.37 11.92 2.73
CA PHE A 66 -1.77 12.61 1.50
C PHE A 66 -3.14 13.33 1.59
N VAL A 67 -3.86 13.23 2.70
CA VAL A 67 -5.23 13.80 2.91
C VAL A 67 -5.27 14.82 4.04
#